data_AF-A0A9P9W7Q7-F1
#
_entry.id   AF-A0A9P9W7Q7-F1
#
_cell.length_a   1.000
_cell.length_b   1.000
_cell.length_c   1.000
_cell.angle_alpha   90.00
_cell.angle_beta   90.00
_cell.angle_gamma   90.00
#
_symmetry.space_group_name_H-M   'P 1'
#
loop_
_entity.id
_entity.type
_entity.pdbx_description
1 polymer ?
#
loop_
_entity_poly.entity_id
_entity_poly.type
_entity_poly.pdbx_seq_one_letter_code
_entity_poly.pdbx_strand_id
1 'polypeptide(L)'
;MDGSPSRGETIPIRLFLGGFDLTPTFRDVNKKFSTRYYLSLVLIDEDARRYFKQSEIILFRQAPEASNGQPQILTVPEPIMPKPLPVEG
;
A
#
# COMPACT_ATOMS: atom_id res chain seq x y z
N MET A 1 -13.38 -12.60 -12.36
CA MET A 1 -12.79 -12.83 -13.68
C MET A 1 -13.36 -14.14 -14.15
N ASP A 2 -13.96 -14.13 -15.33
CA ASP A 2 -14.54 -15.35 -15.88
C ASP A 2 -13.47 -16.08 -16.69
N GLY A 3 -13.39 -17.39 -16.51
CA GLY A 3 -12.39 -18.23 -17.16
C GLY A 3 -11.19 -18.58 -16.29
N SER A 4 -10.55 -19.70 -16.64
CA SER A 4 -9.35 -20.21 -15.97
C SER A 4 -8.10 -19.63 -16.63
N PRO A 5 -7.25 -18.89 -15.90
CA PRO A 5 -6.05 -18.31 -16.46
C PRO A 5 -5.04 -19.40 -16.83
N SER A 6 -4.31 -19.18 -17.91
CA SER A 6 -3.24 -20.08 -18.35
C SER A 6 -1.91 -19.77 -17.66
N ARG A 7 -1.01 -20.75 -17.57
CA ARG A 7 0.32 -20.55 -16.95
C ARG A 7 1.09 -19.48 -17.74
N GLY A 8 1.54 -18.44 -17.03
CA GLY A 8 2.31 -17.34 -17.61
C GLY A 8 1.46 -16.15 -18.06
N GLU A 9 0.14 -16.25 -17.97
CA GLU A 9 -0.76 -15.14 -18.24
C GLU A 9 -0.64 -14.04 -17.18
N THR A 10 -0.72 -12.79 -17.62
CA THR A 10 -0.68 -11.62 -16.74
C THR A 10 -1.94 -10.79 -16.92
N ILE A 11 -2.69 -10.61 -15.83
CA ILE A 11 -3.92 -9.83 -15.83
C ILE A 11 -3.65 -8.46 -15.19
N PRO A 12 -3.75 -7.35 -15.94
CA PRO A 12 -3.57 -6.03 -15.37
C PRO A 12 -4.75 -5.64 -14.48
N ILE A 13 -4.46 -5.05 -13.31
CA ILE A 13 -5.47 -4.58 -12.36
C ILE A 13 -5.28 -3.08 -12.15
N ARG A 14 -6.38 -2.30 -12.26
CA ARG A 14 -6.41 -0.88 -11.92
C ARG A 14 -7.65 -0.59 -11.06
N LEU A 15 -7.41 -0.15 -9.83
CA LEU A 15 -8.45 0.21 -8.86
C LEU A 15 -8.27 1.68 -8.47
N PHE A 16 -9.19 2.55 -8.89
CA PHE A 16 -9.16 3.97 -8.53
C PHE A 16 -9.85 4.18 -7.18
N LEU A 17 -9.13 4.77 -6.22
CA LEU A 17 -9.64 4.95 -4.86
C LEU A 17 -10.64 6.12 -4.73
N GLY A 18 -10.65 7.07 -5.66
CA GLY A 18 -11.48 8.29 -5.58
C GLY A 18 -12.99 8.07 -5.68
N GLY A 19 -13.44 6.88 -6.12
CA GLY A 19 -14.86 6.51 -6.15
C GLY A 19 -15.40 5.90 -4.85
N PHE A 20 -14.54 5.76 -3.83
CA PHE A 20 -14.89 5.15 -2.56
C PHE A 20 -14.78 6.18 -1.43
N ASP A 21 -15.74 6.16 -0.50
CA ASP A 21 -15.69 6.99 0.71
C ASP A 21 -14.75 6.33 1.75
N LEU A 22 -13.45 6.51 1.55
CA LEU A 22 -12.39 5.91 2.38
C LEU A 22 -11.87 6.89 3.42
N THR A 23 -11.55 6.36 4.59
CA THR A 23 -10.76 7.07 5.61
C THR A 23 -9.27 6.71 5.48
N PRO A 24 -8.36 7.50 6.07
CA PRO A 24 -7.00 7.03 6.31
C PRO A 24 -6.97 5.75 7.16
N THR A 25 -5.86 5.02 7.07
CA THR A 25 -5.53 3.96 8.01
C THR A 25 -5.24 4.58 9.37
N PHE A 26 -5.90 4.07 10.41
CA PHE A 26 -5.74 4.50 11.79
C PHE A 26 -5.20 3.33 12.61
N ARG A 27 -4.07 3.51 13.28
CA ARG A 27 -3.46 2.50 14.13
C ARG A 27 -3.49 2.93 15.59
N ASP A 28 -4.13 2.11 16.42
CA ASP A 28 -4.14 2.20 17.88
C ASP A 28 -4.55 3.59 18.41
N VAL A 29 -5.58 4.20 17.83
CA VAL A 29 -6.03 5.56 18.16
C VAL A 29 -6.48 5.61 19.61
N ASN A 30 -5.66 6.29 20.43
CA ASN A 30 -5.84 6.38 21.88
C ASN A 30 -6.09 5.01 22.55
N LYS A 31 -5.55 3.92 22.00
CA LYS A 31 -5.80 2.54 22.43
C LYS A 31 -7.29 2.13 22.44
N LYS A 32 -8.14 2.81 21.67
CA LYS A 32 -9.58 2.53 21.60
C LYS A 32 -9.97 1.77 20.34
N PHE A 33 -9.39 2.11 19.19
CA PHE A 33 -9.71 1.47 17.93
C PHE A 33 -8.58 1.56 16.91
N SER A 34 -8.69 0.75 15.87
CA SER A 34 -7.89 0.81 14.65
C SER A 34 -8.80 0.67 13.43
N THR A 35 -8.46 1.34 12.34
CA THR A 35 -9.09 1.19 11.03
C THR A 35 -8.01 0.78 10.03
N ARG A 36 -8.08 -0.45 9.53
CA ARG A 36 -7.08 -1.04 8.63
C ARG A 36 -7.74 -1.46 7.32
N TYR A 37 -7.02 -1.31 6.22
CA TYR A 37 -7.50 -1.64 4.89
C TYR A 37 -6.69 -2.81 4.32
N TYR A 38 -7.37 -3.71 3.61
CA TYR A 38 -6.75 -4.89 3.02
C TYR A 38 -7.19 -5.04 1.58
N LEU A 39 -6.25 -5.37 0.71
CA LEU A 39 -6.55 -5.98 -0.58
C LEU A 39 -6.76 -7.47 -0.35
N SER A 40 -7.96 -7.96 -0.65
CA SER A 40 -8.34 -9.37 -0.51
C SER A 40 -8.45 -10.00 -1.89
N LEU A 41 -7.47 -10.83 -2.24
CA LEU A 41 -7.53 -11.69 -3.42
C LEU A 41 -8.30 -12.96 -3.06
N VAL A 42 -9.35 -13.24 -3.82
CA VAL A 42 -10.19 -14.43 -3.67
C VAL A 42 -10.17 -15.19 -4.99
N LEU A 43 -9.77 -16.46 -4.96
CA LEU A 43 -9.85 -17.38 -6.09
C LEU A 43 -10.87 -18.46 -5.75
N ILE A 44 -11.72 -18.78 -6.73
CA ILE A 44 -12.72 -19.85 -6.62
C ILE A 44 -12.44 -20.83 -7.75
N ASP A 45 -12.28 -22.10 -7.43
CA ASP A 45 -12.10 -23.16 -8.43
C ASP A 45 -13.44 -23.77 -8.88
N GLU A 46 -13.36 -24.75 -9.78
CA GLU A 46 -14.52 -25.46 -10.35
C GLU A 46 -15.28 -26.30 -9.30
N ASP A 47 -14.59 -26.76 -8.25
CA ASP A 47 -15.16 -27.50 -7.12
C ASP A 47 -15.74 -26.56 -6.03
N ALA A 48 -15.89 -25.26 -6.34
CA ALA A 48 -16.34 -24.20 -5.43
C ALA A 48 -15.45 -23.99 -4.19
N ARG A 49 -14.19 -24.46 -4.22
CA ARG A 49 -13.20 -24.22 -3.16
C ARG A 49 -12.69 -22.80 -3.26
N ARG A 50 -12.48 -22.17 -2.11
CA ARG A 50 -12.06 -20.77 -2.02
C ARG A 50 -10.64 -20.66 -1.48
N TYR A 51 -9.78 -19.96 -2.22
CA TYR A 51 -8.41 -19.65 -1.83
C TYR A 51 -8.30 -18.15 -1.58
N PHE A 52 -7.63 -17.78 -0.49
CA PHE A 52 -7.58 -16.40 -0.03
C PHE A 52 -6.15 -15.94 0.13
N LYS A 53 -5.87 -14.71 -0.30
CA LYS A 53 -4.66 -13.99 0.08
C LYS A 53 -5.02 -12.55 0.42
N GLN A 54 -4.62 -12.11 1.61
CA GLN A 54 -4.81 -10.72 2.04
C GLN A 54 -3.46 -10.02 2.15
N SER A 55 -3.44 -8.76 1.74
CA SER A 55 -2.31 -7.85 1.91
C SER A 55 -2.84 -6.56 2.52
N GLU A 56 -2.27 -6.15 3.64
CA GLU A 56 -2.61 -4.87 4.26
C GLU A 56 -2.10 -3.72 3.39
N ILE A 57 -2.92 -2.69 3.24
CA ILE A 57 -2.54 -1.43 2.61
C ILE A 57 -2.70 -0.27 3.59
N ILE A 58 -1.83 0.72 3.46
CA ILE A 58 -1.86 1.93 4.28
C ILE A 58 -2.45 3.06 3.43
N LEU A 59 -3.62 3.54 3.82
CA LEU A 59 -4.24 4.71 3.23
C LEU A 59 -3.86 5.96 4.02
N PHE A 60 -3.53 7.04 3.33
CA PHE A 60 -3.24 8.34 3.94
C PHE A 60 -3.93 9.45 3.16
N ARG A 61 -4.28 10.53 3.85
CA ARG A 61 -4.79 11.74 3.21
C ARG A 61 -3.63 12.57 2.71
N GLN A 62 -3.52 12.75 1.40
CA GLN A 62 -2.53 13.63 0.80
C GLN A 62 -2.85 15.09 1.13
N ALA A 63 -1.83 15.89 1.47
CA ALA A 63 -1.99 17.33 1.67
C ALA A 63 -2.30 18.03 0.33
N PRO A 64 -3.16 19.05 0.32
CA PRO A 64 -3.63 19.69 -0.91
C PRO A 64 -2.52 20.33 -1.76
N GLU A 65 -1.37 20.68 -1.18
CA GLU A 65 -0.26 21.33 -1.90
C GLU A 65 0.67 20.34 -2.63
N ALA A 66 0.55 19.04 -2.36
CA ALA A 66 1.43 18.02 -2.92
C ALA A 66 0.96 17.46 -4.29
N SER A 67 -0.07 18.04 -4.91
CA SER A 67 -0.60 17.60 -6.20
C SER A 67 -0.04 18.39 -7.39
N ASN A 68 1.20 18.89 -7.31
CA ASN A 68 1.93 19.25 -8.53
C ASN A 68 2.47 17.96 -9.13
N GLY A 69 2.02 17.61 -10.35
CA GLY A 69 2.20 16.33 -11.03
C GLY A 69 3.63 15.92 -11.39
N GLN A 70 4.56 15.97 -10.43
CA GLN A 70 5.88 15.35 -10.53
C GLN A 70 5.83 13.95 -9.92
N PRO A 71 6.32 12.91 -10.61
CA PRO A 71 6.45 11.59 -10.03
C PRO A 71 7.41 11.65 -8.84
N GLN A 72 6.88 11.44 -7.63
CA GLN A 72 7.66 11.33 -6.41
C GLN A 72 8.45 10.01 -6.49
N ILE A 73 9.74 10.09 -6.85
CA ILE A 73 10.69 9.01 -6.59
C ILE A 73 10.78 8.91 -5.07
N LEU A 74 10.52 7.74 -4.50
CA LEU A 74 10.63 7.48 -3.06
C LEU A 74 12.08 7.74 -2.63
N THR A 75 12.41 8.95 -2.18
CA THR A 75 13.74 9.27 -1.67
C THR A 75 13.89 8.58 -0.32
N VAL A 76 14.65 7.50 -0.29
CA VAL A 76 15.11 6.89 0.95
C VAL A 76 15.93 7.97 1.69
N PRO A 77 15.56 8.34 2.93
CA PRO A 77 16.36 9.32 3.68
C PRO A 77 17.75 8.72 3.92
N GLU A 78 18.77 9.48 3.53
CA GLU A 78 20.16 9.09 3.69
C GLU A 78 20.49 8.86 5.18
N PRO A 79 21.16 7.76 5.55
CA PRO A 79 21.54 7.53 6.94
C PRO A 79 22.44 8.68 7.42
N ILE A 80 22.03 9.37 8.48
CA ILE A 80 22.84 10.42 9.11
C ILE A 80 24.05 9.72 9.73
N MET A 81 25.14 9.59 8.98
CA MET A 81 26.43 9.23 9.57
C MET A 81 26.85 10.38 10.49
N PRO A 82 27.19 10.12 11.77
CA PRO A 82 27.74 11.16 12.62
C PRO A 82 29.06 11.63 12.01
N LYS A 83 29.17 12.94 11.80
CA LYS A 83 30.37 13.59 11.27
C LYS A 83 31.56 13.26 12.18
N PRO A 84 32.70 12.77 11.67
CA PRO A 84 33.84 12.47 12.51
C PRO A 84 34.32 13.76 13.18
N LEU A 85 34.66 13.65 14.47
CA LEU A 85 35.18 14.74 15.28
C LEU A 85 36.49 15.25 14.66
N PRO A 86 36.73 16.57 14.65
CA PRO A 86 38.02 17.10 14.22
C PRO A 86 39.11 16.57 15.15
N VAL A 87 40.12 15.95 14.56
CA VAL A 87 41.33 15.54 15.26
C VAL A 87 42.13 16.81 15.52
N GLU A 88 42.23 17.23 16.78
CA GLU A 88 43.15 18.29 17.16
C GLU A 88 44.58 17.72 17.23
N GLY A 89 45.50 18.37 16.51
CA GLY A 89 46.95 18.44 16.80
C GLY A 89 47.76 17.16 16.71
#